data_AF-X1VI94-F1
#
_entry.id   AF-X1VI94-F1
#
_cell.length_a   1.000
_cell.length_b   1.000
_cell.length_c   1.000
_cell.angle_alpha   90.00
_cell.angle_beta   90.00
_cell.angle_gamma   90.00
#
_symmetry.space_group_name_H-M   'P 1'
#
loop_
_entity.id
_entity.type
_entity.pdbx_description
1 polymer ?
#
loop_
_entity_poly.entity_id
_entity_poly.type
_entity_poly.pdbx_seq_one_letter_code
_entity_poly.pdbx_strand_id
1 'polypeptide(L)' 'MKGKYGRVTKQIIKELTTIVGRDNISTKEHEIEGFSCDEMPIAKPYAPRVIVKPTDTQSVAKLLAFAS' A
#
# COMPACT_ATOMS: atom_id res chain seq x y z
N MET A 1 -4.71 20.69 5.18
CA MET A 1 -5.49 20.00 4.13
C MET A 1 -5.75 18.57 4.59
N LYS A 2 -6.98 18.20 4.94
CA LYS A 2 -7.32 16.79 5.24
C LYS A 2 -7.16 16.01 3.92
N GLY A 3 -6.13 15.17 3.82
CA GLY A 3 -5.93 14.33 2.64
C GLY A 3 -7.18 13.50 2.36
N LYS A 4 -7.75 13.71 1.17
CA LYS A 4 -8.91 12.99 0.59
C LYS A 4 -8.54 11.54 0.23
N TYR A 5 -7.72 10.86 1.02
CA TYR A 5 -7.43 9.45 0.76
C TYR A 5 -8.69 8.67 1.12
N GLY A 6 -9.46 8.31 0.10
CA GLY A 6 -10.67 7.51 0.22
C GLY A 6 -10.37 6.18 0.92
N ARG A 7 -11.43 5.51 1.40
CA ARG A 7 -11.26 4.16 1.93
C ARG A 7 -10.71 3.26 0.81
N VAL A 8 -9.66 2.49 1.09
CA VAL A 8 -9.23 1.41 0.20
C VAL A 8 -10.39 0.42 0.03
N THR A 9 -10.95 0.36 -1.17
CA THR A 9 -12.08 -0.53 -1.51
C THR A 9 -11.58 -1.82 -2.16
N LYS A 10 -12.45 -2.82 -2.27
CA LYS A 10 -12.15 -4.05 -3.03
C LYS A 10 -11.80 -3.77 -4.50
N GLN A 11 -12.42 -2.75 -5.10
CA GLN A 11 -12.11 -2.33 -6.47
C GLN A 11 -10.70 -1.75 -6.55
N ILE A 12 -10.32 -0.88 -5.62
CA ILE A 12 -8.95 -0.34 -5.55
C ILE A 12 -7.93 -1.48 -5.40
N ILE A 13 -8.19 -2.45 -4.52
CA ILE A 13 -7.29 -3.61 -4.35
C ILE A 13 -7.17 -4.39 -5.67
N LYS A 14 -8.26 -4.57 -6.40
CA LYS A 14 -8.25 -5.25 -7.71
C LYS A 14 -7.39 -4.49 -8.73
N GLU A 15 -7.54 -3.17 -8.84
CA GLU A 15 -6.72 -2.36 -9.74
C GLU A 15 -5.24 -2.40 -9.36
N LEU A 16 -4.93 -2.25 -8.07
CA LEU A 16 -3.55 -2.38 -7.57
C LEU A 16 -2.96 -3.75 -7.90
N THR A 17 -3.75 -4.82 -7.74
CA THR A 17 -3.35 -6.20 -8.10
C THR A 17 -3.01 -6.31 -9.58
N THR A 18 -3.77 -5.65 -10.47
CA THR A 18 -3.47 -5.61 -11.92
C THR A 18 -2.15 -4.89 -12.21
N ILE A 19 -1.79 -3.87 -11.44
CA ILE A 19 -0.56 -3.09 -11.64
C ILE A 19 0.67 -3.88 -11.16
N VAL A 20 0.64 -4.43 -9.94
CA VAL A 20 1.84 -5.03 -9.31
C VAL A 20 1.90 -6.55 -9.39
N GLY A 21 0.79 -7.22 -9.70
CA GLY A 21 0.65 -8.67 -9.64
C GLY A 21 0.20 -9.17 -8.26
N ARG A 22 -0.39 -10.37 -8.23
CA ARG A 22 -1.01 -10.97 -7.03
C ARG A 22 -0.05 -11.18 -5.87
N ASP A 23 1.20 -11.54 -6.16
CA ASP A 23 2.18 -11.85 -5.12
C ASP A 23 2.84 -10.60 -4.53
N ASN A 24 2.63 -9.43 -5.16
CA ASN A 24 3.21 -8.16 -4.79
C ASN A 24 2.21 -7.22 -4.08
N ILE A 25 1.11 -7.76 -3.57
CA ILE A 25 0.10 -7.01 -2.81
C ILE A 25 -0.32 -7.81 -1.57
N SER A 26 -0.46 -7.14 -0.42
CA SER A 26 -0.90 -7.80 0.81
C SER A 26 -1.85 -6.94 1.63
N THR A 27 -2.83 -7.63 2.25
CA THR A 27 -3.73 -7.11 3.29
C THR A 27 -3.73 -8.02 4.52
N LYS A 28 -2.72 -8.88 4.67
CA LYS A 28 -2.63 -9.83 5.78
C LYS A 28 -2.17 -9.10 7.03
N GLU A 29 -2.79 -9.42 8.17
CA GLU A 29 -2.57 -8.73 9.45
C GLU A 29 -1.09 -8.72 9.88
N HIS A 30 -0.43 -9.88 9.84
CA HIS A 30 0.99 -9.98 10.21
C HIS A 30 1.93 -9.17 9.30
N GLU A 31 1.59 -9.00 8.02
CA GLU A 31 2.37 -8.13 7.14
C GLU A 31 2.08 -6.66 7.44
N ILE A 32 0.82 -6.28 7.64
CA ILE A 32 0.41 -4.91 7.98
C ILE A 32 1.12 -4.42 9.26
N GLU A 33 1.20 -5.26 10.28
CA GLU A 33 1.90 -4.94 11.52
C GLU A 33 3.38 -4.60 11.27
N GLY A 34 4.07 -5.39 10.43
CA GLY A 34 5.47 -5.16 10.07
C GLY A 34 5.73 -3.86 9.31
N PHE A 35 4.72 -3.27 8.65
CA PHE A 35 4.82 -1.98 7.97
C PHE A 35 4.13 -0.83 8.74
N SER A 36 3.80 -1.04 10.02
CA SER A 36 3.11 -0.03 10.83
C SER A 36 4.05 0.93 11.56
N CYS A 37 5.32 0.58 11.75
CA CYS A 37 6.32 1.40 12.43
C CYS A 37 7.54 1.63 11.54
N ASP A 38 8.21 2.75 11.75
CA ASP A 38 9.56 3.02 11.23
C ASP A 38 10.62 2.70 12.29
N GLU A 39 11.85 3.15 12.08
CA GLU A 39 12.98 2.96 12.99
C GLU A 39 13.01 3.98 14.16
N MET A 40 11.93 4.72 14.43
CA MET A 40 11.91 5.64 15.56
C MET A 40 12.06 4.91 16.91
N PRO A 41 12.90 5.42 17.85
CA PRO A 41 13.09 4.81 19.17
C PRO A 41 11.81 4.71 20.02
N ILE A 42 10.83 5.56 19.73
CA ILE A 42 9.52 5.55 20.37
C ILE A 42 8.52 5.07 19.34
N ALA A 43 8.05 3.83 19.49
CA ALA A 43 7.10 3.23 18.58
C ALA A 43 5.78 4.01 18.57
N LYS A 44 5.36 4.45 17.38
CA LYS A 44 4.05 5.06 17.14
C LYS A 44 3.41 4.40 15.92
N PRO A 45 2.78 3.21 16.08
CA PRO A 45 2.29 2.45 14.96
C PRO A 45 1.17 3.16 14.20
N TYR A 46 1.26 3.14 12.88
CA TYR A 46 0.25 3.57 11.93
C TYR A 46 0.05 2.49 10.85
N ALA A 47 -0.93 1.60 11.07
CA ALA A 47 -1.16 0.46 10.20
C ALA A 47 -1.65 0.87 8.79
N PRO A 48 -0.98 0.44 7.70
CA PRO A 48 -1.49 0.61 6.35
C PRO A 48 -2.73 -0.28 6.11
N ARG A 49 -3.55 0.09 5.13
CA ARG A 49 -4.71 -0.73 4.70
C ARG A 49 -4.37 -1.77 3.63
N VAL A 50 -3.30 -1.51 2.88
CA VAL A 50 -2.81 -2.35 1.80
C VAL A 50 -1.32 -2.06 1.64
N ILE A 51 -0.54 -3.10 1.37
CA ILE A 51 0.89 -3.02 1.07
C ILE A 51 1.06 -3.41 -0.41
N VAL A 52 1.86 -2.66 -1.16
CA VAL A 52 2.26 -2.98 -2.54
C VAL A 52 3.78 -3.07 -2.63
N LYS A 53 4.29 -4.05 -3.38
CA LYS A 53 5.72 -4.37 -3.51
C LYS A 53 6.10 -4.41 -5.00
N PRO A 54 6.10 -3.25 -5.71
CA PRO A 54 6.45 -3.23 -7.13
C PRO A 54 7.88 -3.69 -7.37
N THR A 55 8.11 -4.41 -8.48
CA THR A 55 9.42 -4.99 -8.82
C THR A 55 10.19 -4.20 -9.87
N ASP A 56 9.56 -3.19 -10.48
CA ASP A 56 10.13 -2.40 -11.57
C ASP A 56 9.60 -0.96 -11.56
N THR A 57 10.31 -0.09 -12.29
CA THR A 57 10.00 1.35 -12.35
C THR A 57 8.72 1.66 -13.12
N GLN A 58 8.31 0.82 -14.08
CA GLN A 58 7.03 1.02 -14.80
C GLN A 58 5.84 0.76 -13.87
N SER A 59 5.93 -0.26 -13.03
CA SER A 59 4.93 -0.56 -12.00
C SER A 59 4.81 0.58 -11.00
N VAL A 60 5.92 1.19 -10.57
CA VAL A 60 5.91 2.40 -9.73
C VAL A 60 5.22 3.58 -10.43
N ALA A 61 5.56 3.84 -11.69
CA ALA A 61 4.95 4.94 -12.45
C ALA A 61 3.43 4.77 -12.58
N LYS A 62 2.95 3.55 -12.86
CA LYS A 62 1.51 3.23 -12.92
C LYS A 62 0.81 3.43 -11.57
N LEU A 63 1.45 3.04 -10.46
CA LEU A 63 0.92 3.25 -9.10
C LEU A 63 0.75 4.74 -8.79
N LEU A 64 1.76 5.56 -9.10
CA LEU A 64 1.71 7.01 -8.87
C LEU A 64 0.62 7.68 -9.72
N ALA A 65 0.46 7.26 -10.98
CA ALA A 65 -0.60 7.72 -11.86
C ALA A 65 -2.02 7.27 -11.41
N PHE A 66 -2.12 6.13 -10.72
CA PHE A 66 -3.38 5.66 -10.16
C PHE A 66 -3.78 6.41 -8.87
N ALA A 67 -2.79 6.89 -8.10
CA ALA A 67 -3.00 7.56 -6.81
C ALA A 67 -3.22 9.08 -6.89
N SER A 68 -3.11 9.68 -8.09
CA SER A 68 -3.22 11.12 -8.35
C SER A 68 -4.64 11.67 -8.19
#